data_AF-A0A3B8JQG3-F1
#
_entry.id   AF-A0A3B8JQG3-F1
#
_cell.length_a   1.000
_cell.length_b   1.000
_cell.length_c   1.000
_cell.angle_alpha   90.00
_cell.angle_beta   90.00
_cell.angle_gamma   90.00
#
_symmetry.space_group_name_H-M   'P 1'
#
loop_
_entity.id
_entity.type
_entity.pdbx_description
1 polymer ?
#
loop_
_entity_poly.entity_id
_entity_poly.type
_entity_poly.pdbx_seq_one_letter_code
_entity_poly.pdbx_strand_id
1 'polypeptide(L)'
;MTLATDDRRPPILTPYRWTIDRYHKAVEAGIFDGQPLELLDGELIEMSPEGIPHAGVSSDGADYLREMLGSQVKVREAKPITLPNDSEPEPDIAIVKPLGDLYKTIATASLLLSL
;
A
#
# COMPACT_ATOMS: atom_id res chain seq x y z
N MET A 1 -46.27 13.85 32.46
CA MET A 1 -46.00 13.37 31.09
C MET A 1 -44.50 13.05 31.03
N THR A 2 -44.17 11.78 31.25
CA THR A 2 -42.79 11.30 31.41
C THR A 2 -42.12 11.25 30.04
N LEU A 3 -41.03 12.01 29.87
CA LEU A 3 -40.17 11.92 28.69
C LEU A 3 -39.54 10.53 28.69
N ALA A 4 -39.99 9.66 27.79
CA ALA A 4 -39.32 8.40 27.52
C ALA A 4 -37.93 8.75 26.95
N THR A 5 -36.88 8.40 27.69
CA THR A 5 -35.51 8.40 27.17
C THR A 5 -35.47 7.42 26.01
N ASP A 6 -35.17 7.94 24.82
CA ASP A 6 -35.02 7.18 23.58
C ASP A 6 -33.83 6.20 23.73
N ASP A 7 -34.12 4.98 24.18
CA ASP A 7 -33.18 3.87 24.42
C ASP A 7 -32.72 3.18 23.11
N ARG A 8 -32.69 3.92 22.00
CA ARG A 8 -32.16 3.40 20.73
C ARG A 8 -30.65 3.32 20.83
N ARG A 9 -30.14 2.12 21.16
CA ARG A 9 -28.73 1.78 20.93
C ARG A 9 -28.38 2.17 19.49
N PRO A 10 -27.25 2.87 19.27
CA PRO A 10 -26.81 3.14 17.91
C PRO A 10 -26.69 1.82 17.14
N PRO A 11 -27.00 1.82 15.83
CA PRO A 11 -26.86 0.62 15.03
C PRO A 11 -25.42 0.10 15.14
N ILE A 12 -25.27 -1.22 15.17
CA ILE A 12 -23.95 -1.83 15.06
C ILE A 12 -23.45 -1.51 13.65
N LEU A 13 -22.39 -0.71 13.57
CA LEU A 13 -21.71 -0.38 12.32
C LEU A 13 -20.57 -1.39 12.12
N THR A 14 -20.51 -2.01 10.95
CA THR A 14 -19.40 -2.87 10.55
C THR A 14 -18.75 -2.26 9.31
N PRO A 15 -17.45 -1.92 9.35
CA PRO A 15 -16.74 -1.42 8.18
C PRO A 15 -16.82 -2.41 7.02
N TYR A 16 -17.06 -1.89 5.82
CA TYR A 16 -16.99 -2.71 4.61
C TYR A 16 -15.51 -2.97 4.26
N ARG A 17 -15.15 -4.24 4.11
CA ARG A 17 -13.80 -4.66 3.71
C ARG A 17 -13.69 -4.74 2.19
N TRP A 18 -12.74 -4.00 1.64
CA TRP A 18 -12.39 -4.03 0.24
C TRP A 18 -11.63 -5.30 -0.11
N THR A 19 -11.86 -5.79 -1.32
CA THR A 19 -11.02 -6.83 -1.92
C THR A 19 -10.04 -6.19 -2.90
N ILE A 20 -8.91 -6.84 -3.14
CA ILE A 20 -7.90 -6.37 -4.10
C ILE A 20 -8.50 -6.14 -5.50
N ASP A 21 -9.34 -7.06 -5.98
CA ASP A 21 -10.04 -6.92 -7.27
C ASP A 21 -10.91 -5.66 -7.35
N ARG A 22 -11.58 -5.28 -6.26
CA ARG A 22 -12.43 -4.07 -6.24
C ARG A 22 -11.57 -2.82 -6.19
N TYR A 23 -10.48 -2.87 -5.44
CA TYR A 23 -9.49 -1.79 -5.39
C TYR A 23 -8.89 -1.53 -6.78
N HIS A 24 -8.36 -2.55 -7.46
CA HIS A 24 -7.80 -2.40 -8.81
C HIS A 24 -8.81 -1.89 -9.84
N LYS A 25 -10.07 -2.37 -9.80
CA LYS A 25 -11.13 -1.83 -10.68
C LYS A 25 -11.44 -0.37 -10.41
N ALA A 26 -11.40 0.06 -9.15
CA ALA A 26 -11.62 1.45 -8.78
C ALA A 26 -10.45 2.35 -9.22
N VAL A 27 -9.21 1.87 -9.10
CA VAL A 27 -8.00 2.54 -9.61
C VAL A 27 -8.06 2.66 -11.13
N GLU A 28 -8.37 1.58 -11.86
CA GLU A 28 -8.50 1.60 -13.33
C GLU A 28 -9.59 2.57 -13.81
N ALA A 29 -10.67 2.70 -13.02
CA ALA A 29 -11.75 3.64 -13.29
C ALA A 29 -11.46 5.10 -12.88
N GLY A 30 -10.28 5.39 -12.30
CA GLY A 30 -9.88 6.73 -11.87
C GLY A 30 -10.63 7.26 -10.64
N ILE A 31 -11.23 6.38 -9.83
CA ILE A 31 -12.04 6.78 -8.67
C ILE A 31 -11.21 7.50 -7.61
N PHE A 32 -9.93 7.14 -7.50
CA PHE A 32 -9.01 7.66 -6.48
C PHE A 32 -7.95 8.60 -7.04
N ASP A 33 -8.18 9.18 -8.23
CA ASP A 33 -7.22 10.09 -8.86
C ASP A 33 -6.91 11.29 -7.94
N GLY A 34 -5.62 11.50 -7.67
CA GLY A 34 -5.17 12.55 -6.75
C GLY A 34 -5.28 12.20 -5.27
N GLN A 35 -5.69 10.99 -4.91
CA GLN A 35 -5.75 10.48 -3.55
C GLN A 35 -4.69 9.37 -3.37
N PRO A 36 -3.66 9.57 -2.53
CA PRO A 36 -2.64 8.56 -2.27
C PRO A 36 -3.18 7.47 -1.33
N LEU A 37 -4.01 6.56 -1.86
CA LEU A 37 -4.65 5.49 -1.10
C LEU A 37 -3.93 4.14 -1.26
N GLU A 38 -3.64 3.50 -0.13
CA GLU A 38 -3.20 2.10 -0.06
C GLU A 38 -4.35 1.19 0.38
N LEU A 39 -4.34 -0.08 -0.07
CA LEU A 39 -5.24 -1.10 0.44
C LEU A 39 -4.54 -1.92 1.53
N LEU A 40 -4.86 -1.69 2.80
CA LEU A 40 -4.25 -2.41 3.93
C LEU A 40 -5.30 -3.29 4.62
N ASP A 41 -5.12 -4.60 4.51
CA ASP A 41 -5.98 -5.64 5.08
C ASP A 41 -7.46 -5.57 4.64
N GLY A 42 -7.78 -4.82 3.58
CA GLY A 42 -9.16 -4.56 3.17
C GLY A 42 -9.70 -3.19 3.61
N GLU A 43 -8.86 -2.33 4.15
CA GLU A 43 -9.16 -0.91 4.41
C GLU A 43 -8.43 -0.01 3.42
N LEU A 44 -9.07 1.08 3.00
CA LEU A 44 -8.43 2.12 2.20
C LEU A 44 -7.81 3.15 3.15
N ILE A 45 -6.49 3.28 3.12
CA ILE A 45 -5.72 4.15 3.99
C ILE A 45 -5.12 5.27 3.15
N GLU A 46 -5.41 6.52 3.51
CA GLU A 46 -4.81 7.69 2.88
C GLU A 46 -3.43 7.96 3.48
N MET A 47 -2.43 8.01 2.61
CA MET A 47 -1.06 8.26 3.00
C MET A 47 -0.77 9.76 2.96
N SER A 48 0.04 10.23 3.91
CA SER A 48 0.51 11.62 3.87
C SER A 48 1.50 11.81 2.73
N PRO A 49 1.51 12.98 2.06
CA PRO A 49 2.53 13.28 1.06
C PRO A 49 3.94 13.09 1.62
N GLU A 50 4.82 12.52 0.81
CA GLU A 50 6.22 12.33 1.17
C GLU A 50 6.93 13.68 1.41
N GLY A 51 7.62 13.81 2.54
CA GLY A 51 8.43 14.98 2.85
C GLY A 51 9.80 14.93 2.17
N ILE A 52 10.37 16.09 1.83
CA ILE A 52 11.71 16.19 1.18
C ILE A 52 12.81 15.40 1.93
N PRO A 53 12.92 15.46 3.27
CA PRO A 53 13.93 14.67 3.99
C PRO A 53 13.75 13.16 3.82
N HIS A 54 12.50 12.71 3.79
CA HIS A 54 12.16 11.29 3.63
C HIS A 54 12.53 10.79 2.23
N ALA A 55 12.20 11.56 1.19
CA ALA A 55 12.57 11.25 -0.19
C ALA A 55 14.09 11.08 -0.38
N GLY A 56 14.88 11.95 0.25
CA GLY A 56 16.34 11.86 0.22
C GLY A 56 16.88 10.59 0.89
N VAL A 57 16.40 10.29 2.10
CA VAL A 57 16.81 9.11 2.86
C VAL A 57 16.42 7.81 2.15
N SER A 58 15.20 7.75 1.59
CA SER A 58 14.73 6.60 0.82
C SER A 58 15.59 6.37 -0.42
N SER A 59 15.90 7.43 -1.18
CA SER A 59 16.75 7.35 -2.37
C SER A 59 18.16 6.85 -2.04
N ASP A 60 18.80 7.46 -1.02
CA ASP A 60 20.15 7.06 -0.59
C ASP A 60 20.19 5.61 -0.08
N GLY A 61 19.16 5.19 0.65
CA GLY A 61 19.00 3.82 1.12
C GLY A 61 18.83 2.83 -0.03
N ALA A 62 18.04 3.19 -1.04
CA ALA A 62 17.82 2.35 -2.21
C ALA A 62 19.10 2.16 -3.03
N ASP A 63 19.88 3.22 -3.21
CA ASP A 63 21.15 3.17 -3.93
C ASP A 63 22.20 2.34 -3.18
N TYR A 64 22.28 2.50 -1.86
CA TYR A 64 23.14 1.67 -1.02
C TYR A 64 22.79 0.17 -1.16
N LEU A 65 21.50 -0.18 -1.13
CA LEU A 65 21.05 -1.56 -1.27
C LEU A 65 21.34 -2.13 -2.66
N ARG A 66 21.22 -1.31 -3.71
CA ARG A 66 21.58 -1.71 -5.09
C ARG A 66 23.06 -2.02 -5.22
N GLU A 67 23.92 -1.17 -4.65
CA GLU A 67 25.37 -1.37 -4.67
C GLU A 67 25.75 -2.65 -3.92
N MET A 68 25.19 -2.85 -2.73
CA MET A 68 25.54 -3.98 -1.86
C MET A 68 25.04 -5.33 -2.39
N LEU A 69 23.81 -5.39 -2.90
CA LEU A 69 23.15 -6.65 -3.28
C LEU A 69 23.32 -7.00 -4.76
N GLY A 70 23.66 -6.00 -5.59
CA GLY A 70 23.92 -6.17 -7.01
C GLY A 70 22.77 -6.85 -7.76
N SER A 71 23.10 -7.75 -8.69
CA SER A 71 22.13 -8.44 -9.55
C SER A 71 21.34 -9.56 -8.85
N GLN A 72 21.59 -9.82 -7.56
CA GLN A 72 20.89 -10.87 -6.83
C GLN A 72 19.44 -10.49 -6.51
N VAL A 73 19.14 -9.19 -6.55
CA VAL A 73 17.83 -8.64 -6.21
C VAL A 73 17.44 -7.54 -7.19
N LYS A 74 16.19 -7.12 -7.09
CA LYS A 74 15.69 -5.86 -7.66
C LYS A 74 15.21 -5.00 -6.51
N VAL A 75 15.71 -3.77 -6.43
CA VAL A 75 15.24 -2.75 -5.49
C VAL A 75 14.16 -1.91 -6.18
N ARG A 76 12.96 -1.85 -5.59
CA ARG A 76 11.81 -1.04 -6.05
C ARG A 76 11.55 0.05 -5.01
N GLU A 77 11.40 1.29 -5.47
CA GLU A 77 11.11 2.44 -4.61
C GLU A 77 9.71 2.97 -4.87
N ALA A 78 8.92 3.21 -3.81
CA ALA A 78 7.56 3.75 -3.88
C ALA A 78 6.74 3.07 -4.99
N LYS A 79 6.62 1.73 -4.91
CA LYS A 79 5.80 0.96 -5.85
C LYS A 79 4.88 0.00 -5.10
N PRO A 80 3.62 -0.14 -5.54
CA PRO A 80 2.69 -1.07 -4.93
C PRO A 80 3.19 -2.51 -5.03
N ILE A 81 2.87 -3.28 -3.98
CA ILE A 81 3.18 -4.70 -3.85
C ILE A 81 1.96 -5.42 -3.29
N THR A 82 1.36 -6.28 -4.09
CA THR A 82 0.29 -7.16 -3.65
C THR A 82 0.85 -8.27 -2.76
N LEU A 83 0.32 -8.36 -1.55
CA LEU A 83 0.64 -9.37 -0.55
C LEU A 83 -0.39 -10.52 -0.58
N PRO A 84 -0.04 -11.73 -0.10
CA PRO A 84 -0.95 -12.89 -0.12
C PRO A 84 -2.25 -12.73 0.67
N ASN A 85 -2.36 -11.69 1.52
CA ASN A 85 -3.55 -11.37 2.30
C ASN A 85 -4.42 -10.28 1.62
N ASP A 86 -4.32 -10.13 0.30
CA ASP A 86 -5.05 -9.12 -0.49
C ASP A 86 -4.82 -7.66 -0.05
N SER A 87 -3.70 -7.40 0.64
CA SER A 87 -3.21 -6.04 0.89
C SER A 87 -2.26 -5.60 -0.22
N GLU A 88 -2.21 -4.32 -0.51
CA GLU A 88 -1.30 -3.70 -1.46
C GLU A 88 -0.72 -2.40 -0.89
N PRO A 89 0.29 -2.50 -0.01
CA PRO A 89 1.05 -1.35 0.44
C PRO A 89 1.97 -0.79 -0.66
N GLU A 90 2.36 0.47 -0.52
CA GLU A 90 3.40 1.14 -1.32
C GLU A 90 4.59 1.50 -0.42
N PRO A 91 5.52 0.57 -0.16
CA PRO A 91 6.67 0.86 0.69
C PRO A 91 7.66 1.81 0.00
N ASP A 92 8.42 2.52 0.83
CA ASP A 92 9.50 3.38 0.40
C ASP A 92 10.55 2.57 -0.36
N ILE A 93 10.95 1.42 0.18
CA ILE A 93 11.89 0.50 -0.44
C ILE A 93 11.41 -0.96 -0.29
N ALA A 94 11.40 -1.68 -1.41
CA ALA A 94 11.19 -3.12 -1.43
C ALA A 94 12.30 -3.86 -2.15
N ILE A 95 12.74 -4.96 -1.54
CA ILE A 95 13.72 -5.88 -2.12
C ILE A 95 12.95 -7.10 -2.64
N VAL A 96 13.05 -7.30 -3.96
CA VAL A 96 12.32 -8.35 -4.66
C VAL A 96 13.26 -9.21 -5.50
N LYS A 97 12.81 -10.42 -5.87
CA LYS A 97 13.60 -11.31 -6.73
C LYS A 97 13.87 -10.65 -8.09
N PRO A 98 14.97 -10.87 -8.81
CA PRO A 98 15.22 -10.21 -10.10
C PRO A 98 14.48 -10.92 -11.26
N LEU A 99 13.14 -10.97 -11.22
CA LEU A 99 12.31 -11.73 -12.17
C LEU A 99 12.11 -11.05 -13.54
N GLY A 100 12.79 -9.94 -13.80
CA GLY A 100 12.78 -9.25 -15.09
C GLY A 100 11.37 -8.87 -15.56
N ASP A 101 11.02 -9.28 -16.78
CA ASP A 101 9.73 -8.98 -17.41
C ASP A 101 8.51 -9.51 -16.65
N LEU A 102 8.69 -10.49 -15.76
CA LEU A 102 7.58 -11.00 -14.95
C LEU A 102 6.95 -9.91 -14.06
N TYR A 103 7.72 -8.89 -13.67
CA TYR A 103 7.17 -7.74 -12.92
C TYR A 103 6.22 -6.85 -13.72
N LYS A 104 6.15 -7.00 -15.04
CA LYS A 104 5.11 -6.36 -15.85
C LYS A 104 3.74 -7.04 -15.64
N THR A 105 3.73 -8.21 -15.00
CA THR A 105 2.54 -9.05 -14.84
C THR A 105 2.23 -9.44 -13.39
N ILE A 106 3.18 -9.35 -12.46
CA ILE A 106 2.97 -9.64 -11.02
C ILE A 106 3.65 -8.59 -10.14
N ALA A 107 3.01 -8.22 -9.03
CA ALA A 107 3.54 -7.26 -8.06
C ALA A 107 3.82 -7.94 -6.71
N THR A 108 4.75 -8.90 -6.63
CA THR A 108 5.01 -9.67 -5.39
C THR A 108 6.44 -9.40 -4.86
N ALA A 109 6.60 -9.24 -3.54
CA ALA A 109 7.89 -8.96 -2.89
C ALA A 109 8.23 -9.96 -1.77
N SER A 110 9.50 -10.01 -1.35
CA SER A 110 10.00 -10.91 -0.31
C SER A 110 10.61 -10.19 0.90
N LEU A 111 10.83 -8.87 0.86
CA LEU A 111 11.23 -8.05 2.01
C LEU A 111 10.81 -6.59 1.81
N LEU A 112 10.16 -6.02 2.84
CA LEU A 112 9.68 -4.63 2.88
C LEU A 112 10.50 -3.86 3.92
N LEU A 113 11.02 -2.70 3.55
CA LEU A 113 11.62 -1.75 4.49
C LEU A 113 10.88 -0.41 4.33
N SER A 114 10.15 0.00 5.38
CA SER A 114 9.60 1.35 5.49
C SER A 114 10.52 2.14 6.43
N LEU A 115 10.94 3.34 6.04
CA LEU A 115 11.89 4.17 6.80
C LEU A 115 11.21 5.30 7.57
#